data_AF-A0A1S3QD26-F1
#
_entry.id   AF-A0A1S3QD26-F1
#
_cell.length_a   1.000
_cell.length_b   1.000
_cell.length_c   1.000
_cell.angle_alpha   90.00
_cell.angle_beta   90.00
_cell.angle_gamma   90.00
#
_symmetry.space_group_name_H-M   'P 1'
#
loop_
_entity.id
_entity.type
_entity.pdbx_description
1 polymer ?
#
loop_
_entity_poly.entity_id
_entity_poly.type
_entity_poly.pdbx_seq_one_letter_code
_entity_poly.pdbx_strand_id
1 'polypeptide(L)'
;MLGENVPSGTCEECKCGPNKDPVSKLYVVDCVQINCSTTCQTGYEYEVVPEKCCGTCVQKDCVVVLPDATSHIIQLGKFWSPPSDRCVKYDCSKTNKQLIVVKSKLECPVFRPEDCVPGTEKTDANG
;
A
#
# COMPACT_ATOMS: atom_id res chain seq x y z
N MET A 1 -36.16 19.59 -3.90
CA MET A 1 -37.03 18.65 -4.64
C MET A 1 -36.91 17.27 -4.01
N LEU A 2 -37.87 16.38 -4.24
CA LEU A 2 -37.78 15.00 -3.71
C LEU A 2 -36.48 14.34 -4.19
N GLY A 3 -35.76 13.67 -3.29
CA GLY A 3 -34.49 13.01 -3.59
C GLY A 3 -33.28 13.93 -3.74
N GLU A 4 -33.43 15.24 -3.53
CA GLU A 4 -32.32 16.19 -3.56
C GLU A 4 -31.43 16.04 -2.32
N ASN A 5 -30.12 16.19 -2.52
CA ASN A 5 -29.13 16.14 -1.44
C ASN A 5 -29.24 17.37 -0.55
N VAL A 6 -29.27 17.14 0.75
CA VAL A 6 -29.28 18.19 1.78
C VAL A 6 -27.85 18.35 2.32
N PRO A 7 -27.34 19.58 2.49
CA PRO A 7 -26.08 19.79 3.19
C PRO A 7 -26.16 19.21 4.60
N SER A 8 -25.30 18.24 4.90
CA SER A 8 -25.25 17.56 6.19
C SER A 8 -23.81 17.38 6.66
N GLY A 9 -23.63 16.78 7.84
CA GLY A 9 -22.32 16.49 8.40
C GLY A 9 -21.43 15.66 7.45
N THR A 10 -20.13 15.60 7.76
CA THR A 10 -19.16 14.94 6.88
C THR A 10 -19.46 13.45 6.66
N CYS A 11 -20.03 12.76 7.66
CA CYS A 11 -20.25 11.30 7.69
C CYS A 11 -21.71 10.83 7.49
N GLU A 12 -22.56 11.68 6.93
CA GLU A 12 -23.94 11.30 6.65
C GLU A 12 -24.37 11.82 5.28
N GLU A 13 -25.17 11.04 4.60
CA GLU A 13 -25.80 11.44 3.35
C GLU A 13 -27.29 11.64 3.61
N CYS A 14 -27.75 12.88 3.49
CA CYS A 14 -29.14 13.23 3.73
C CYS A 14 -29.85 13.61 2.44
N LYS A 15 -31.06 13.08 2.26
CA LYS A 15 -31.91 13.36 1.10
C LYS A 15 -33.29 13.79 1.53
N CYS A 16 -33.91 14.62 0.71
CA CYS A 16 -35.29 15.03 0.92
C CYS A 16 -36.23 13.83 0.66
N GLY A 17 -36.84 13.31 1.72
CA GLY A 17 -37.69 12.14 1.71
C GLY A 17 -39.11 12.39 1.19
N PRO A 18 -39.90 11.33 0.94
CA PRO A 18 -41.25 11.46 0.37
C PRO A 18 -42.30 11.91 1.39
N ASN A 19 -42.02 11.71 2.68
CA ASN A 19 -42.95 12.03 3.76
C ASN A 19 -42.96 13.54 4.03
N LYS A 20 -44.11 14.08 4.42
CA LYS A 20 -44.23 15.46 4.88
C LYS A 20 -44.54 15.49 6.36
N ASP A 21 -43.84 16.36 7.08
CA ASP A 21 -44.13 16.63 8.48
C ASP A 21 -45.54 17.24 8.60
N PRO A 22 -46.41 16.68 9.44
CA PRO A 22 -47.82 17.08 9.51
C PRO A 22 -48.02 18.51 10.04
N VAL A 23 -47.03 19.10 10.74
CA VAL A 23 -47.11 20.44 11.31
C VAL A 23 -46.59 21.49 10.33
N SER A 24 -45.33 21.36 9.92
CA SER A 24 -44.65 22.31 9.03
C SER A 24 -45.04 22.16 7.56
N LYS A 25 -45.63 21.01 7.17
CA LYS A 25 -45.92 20.60 5.79
C LYS A 25 -44.68 20.49 4.88
N LEU A 26 -43.48 20.56 5.47
CA LEU A 26 -42.22 20.39 4.78
C LEU A 26 -41.90 18.90 4.59
N TYR A 27 -41.07 18.58 3.60
CA TYR A 27 -40.57 17.23 3.42
C TYR A 27 -39.63 16.83 4.56
N VAL A 28 -39.79 15.61 5.06
CA VAL A 28 -38.91 15.00 6.06
C VAL A 28 -37.58 14.65 5.40
N VAL A 29 -36.48 14.94 6.09
CA VAL A 29 -35.14 14.61 5.61
C VAL A 29 -34.77 13.21 6.11
N ASP A 30 -34.39 12.33 5.19
CA ASP A 30 -33.92 10.98 5.47
C ASP A 30 -32.39 10.97 5.38
N CYS A 31 -31.71 10.56 6.46
CA CYS A 31 -30.26 10.54 6.55
C CYS A 31 -29.75 9.11 6.71
N VAL A 32 -28.69 8.77 5.99
CA VAL A 32 -27.97 7.50 6.12
C VAL A 32 -26.55 7.75 6.59
N GLN A 33 -26.08 6.93 7.54
CA GLN A 33 -24.70 6.98 8.02
C GLN A 33 -23.76 6.33 7.02
N ILE A 34 -22.63 6.98 6.74
CA ILE A 34 -21.60 6.46 5.84
C ILE A 34 -20.74 5.47 6.62
N ASN A 35 -20.73 4.21 6.17
CA ASN A 35 -19.85 3.18 6.72
C ASN A 35 -18.52 3.16 5.93
N CYS A 36 -17.44 3.58 6.57
CA CYS A 36 -16.11 3.56 5.97
C CYS A 36 -15.50 2.16 5.99
N SER A 37 -14.96 1.71 4.86
CA SER A 37 -14.11 0.52 4.84
C SER A 37 -12.75 0.86 5.44
N THR A 38 -12.42 0.21 6.55
CA THR A 38 -11.11 0.33 7.21
C THR A 38 -10.13 -0.76 6.79
N THR A 39 -10.59 -1.77 6.05
CA THR A 39 -9.74 -2.83 5.53
C THR A 39 -8.90 -2.31 4.36
N CYS A 40 -7.59 -2.38 4.53
CA CYS A 40 -6.61 -2.00 3.51
C CYS A 40 -5.91 -3.23 2.91
N GLN A 41 -5.28 -3.00 1.75
CA GLN A 41 -4.46 -4.01 1.07
C GLN A 41 -3.21 -4.34 1.89
N THR A 42 -2.60 -5.49 1.66
CA THR A 42 -1.31 -5.84 2.28
C THR A 42 -0.27 -4.75 2.04
N GLY A 43 0.43 -4.32 3.09
CA GLY A 43 1.41 -3.23 3.06
C GLY A 43 0.81 -1.82 3.16
N TYR A 44 -0.51 -1.70 3.32
CA TYR A 44 -1.21 -0.44 3.54
C TYR A 44 -1.90 -0.43 4.91
N GLU A 45 -1.94 0.73 5.53
CA GLU A 45 -2.67 0.97 6.78
C GLU A 45 -3.70 2.07 6.58
N TYR A 46 -4.83 1.97 7.29
CA TYR A 46 -5.88 2.96 7.23
C TYR A 46 -5.52 4.18 8.10
N GLU A 47 -5.48 5.35 7.49
CA GLU A 47 -5.22 6.61 8.17
C GLU A 47 -6.42 7.54 8.09
N VAL A 48 -6.85 8.06 9.24
CA VAL A 48 -7.92 9.05 9.33
C VAL A 48 -7.44 10.38 8.72
N VAL A 49 -8.25 10.96 7.84
CA VAL A 49 -7.98 12.29 7.27
C VAL A 49 -8.86 13.31 7.98
N PRO A 50 -8.28 14.35 8.58
CA PRO A 50 -9.05 15.45 9.17
C PRO A 50 -10.04 16.02 8.16
N GLU A 51 -11.23 16.42 8.63
CA GLU A 51 -12.28 17.06 7.83
C GLU A 51 -12.97 16.17 6.78
N LYS A 52 -12.53 14.91 6.61
CA LYS A 52 -13.24 13.91 5.80
C LYS A 52 -13.94 12.89 6.68
N CYS A 53 -15.02 12.28 6.18
CA CYS A 53 -15.65 11.18 6.89
C CYS A 53 -14.75 9.94 6.96
N CYS A 54 -14.30 9.50 5.79
CA CYS A 54 -13.46 8.34 5.67
C CYS A 54 -12.00 8.76 5.49
N GLY A 55 -11.13 8.04 6.20
CA GLY A 55 -9.71 8.00 5.96
C GLY A 55 -9.34 7.34 4.63
N THR A 56 -8.03 7.19 4.42
CA THR A 56 -7.45 6.57 3.22
C THR A 56 -6.46 5.49 3.62
N CYS A 57 -6.31 4.48 2.77
CA CYS A 57 -5.22 3.53 2.90
C CYS A 57 -3.91 4.21 2.45
N VAL A 58 -2.91 4.22 3.32
CA VAL A 58 -1.58 4.78 3.08
C VAL A 58 -0.56 3.65 3.11
N GLN A 59 0.32 3.61 2.11
CA GLN A 59 1.34 2.58 2.02
C GLN A 59 2.40 2.76 3.12
N LYS A 60 2.59 1.71 3.93
CA LYS A 60 3.59 1.67 5.02
C LYS A 60 4.78 0.80 4.70
N ASP A 61 4.53 -0.26 3.92
CA ASP A 61 5.52 -1.24 3.55
C ASP A 61 5.48 -1.50 2.04
N CYS A 62 6.58 -2.02 1.52
CA CYS A 62 6.64 -2.50 0.16
C CYS A 62 6.24 -3.98 0.10
N VAL A 63 5.50 -4.36 -0.94
CA VAL A 63 5.13 -5.77 -1.19
C VAL A 63 5.81 -6.23 -2.46
N VAL A 64 6.60 -7.30 -2.36
CA VAL A 64 7.23 -7.97 -3.50
C VAL A 64 6.45 -9.24 -3.78
N VAL A 65 5.95 -9.38 -5.01
CA VAL A 65 5.31 -10.61 -5.49
C VAL A 65 6.34 -11.40 -6.29
N LEU A 66 6.55 -12.64 -5.89
CA LEU A 66 7.47 -13.56 -6.54
C LEU A 66 6.78 -14.35 -7.68
N PRO A 67 7.55 -14.95 -8.60
CA PRO A 67 6.98 -15.75 -9.69
C PRO A 67 6.15 -16.96 -9.25
N ASP A 68 6.36 -17.45 -8.03
CA ASP A 68 5.59 -18.54 -7.40
C ASP A 68 4.29 -18.05 -6.74
N ALA A 69 3.90 -16.80 -7.00
CA ALA A 69 2.74 -16.11 -6.42
C ALA A 69 2.80 -15.90 -4.89
N THR A 70 3.95 -16.16 -4.26
CA THR A 70 4.16 -15.75 -2.87
C THR A 70 4.45 -14.26 -2.80
N SER A 71 4.15 -13.64 -1.65
CA SER A 71 4.44 -12.23 -1.42
C SER A 71 5.25 -12.03 -0.14
N HIS A 72 6.17 -11.07 -0.19
CA HIS A 72 6.98 -10.68 0.96
C HIS A 72 6.81 -9.19 1.23
N ILE A 73 6.59 -8.87 2.51
CA ILE A 73 6.48 -7.50 3.00
C ILE A 73 7.87 -7.04 3.44
N ILE A 74 8.30 -5.89 2.94
CA ILE A 74 9.57 -5.25 3.26
C ILE A 74 9.27 -3.90 3.89
N GLN A 75 9.67 -3.74 5.14
CA GLN A 75 9.48 -2.48 5.86
C GLN A 75 10.29 -1.35 5.25
N LEU A 76 9.81 -0.12 5.38
CA LEU A 76 10.52 1.07 4.88
C LEU A 76 11.96 1.12 5.44
N GLY A 77 12.94 1.25 4.54
CA GLY A 77 14.37 1.29 4.87
C GLY A 77 14.99 -0.08 5.17
N LYS A 78 14.23 -1.17 5.02
CA LYS A 78 14.72 -2.54 5.09
C LYS A 78 14.86 -3.15 3.70
N PHE A 79 15.53 -4.29 3.67
CA PHE A 79 15.71 -5.08 2.48
C PHE A 79 15.46 -6.55 2.73
N TRP A 80 15.23 -7.27 1.65
CA TRP A 80 15.05 -8.70 1.66
C TRP A 80 15.66 -9.32 0.41
N SER A 81 16.22 -10.52 0.56
CA SER A 81 16.77 -11.32 -0.52
C SER A 81 16.08 -12.69 -0.55
N PRO A 82 15.64 -13.17 -1.72
CA PRO A 82 15.06 -14.50 -1.84
C PRO A 82 16.02 -15.59 -1.36
N PRO A 83 15.53 -16.61 -0.64
CA PRO A 83 16.36 -17.77 -0.29
C PRO A 83 16.91 -18.52 -1.51
N SER A 84 16.19 -18.46 -2.64
CA SER A 84 16.55 -19.10 -3.91
C SER A 84 17.62 -18.36 -4.71
N ASP A 85 17.77 -17.05 -4.51
CA ASP A 85 18.75 -16.22 -5.20
C ASP A 85 19.21 -15.10 -4.26
N ARG A 86 20.32 -15.36 -3.55
CA ARG A 86 20.92 -14.41 -2.61
C ARG A 86 21.62 -13.25 -3.31
N CYS A 87 21.85 -13.35 -4.62
CA CYS A 87 22.42 -12.26 -5.41
C CYS A 87 21.37 -11.18 -5.71
N VAL A 88 20.07 -11.48 -5.60
CA VAL A 88 19.01 -10.50 -5.75
C VAL A 88 18.67 -9.87 -4.41
N LYS A 89 18.56 -8.55 -4.39
CA LYS A 89 18.17 -7.77 -3.22
C LYS A 89 17.04 -6.82 -3.58
N TYR A 90 16.01 -6.82 -2.74
CA TYR A 90 14.87 -5.91 -2.83
C TYR A 90 14.93 -4.94 -1.65
N ASP A 91 15.09 -3.65 -1.93
CA ASP A 91 15.13 -2.58 -0.94
C ASP A 91 13.81 -1.80 -0.97
N CYS A 92 13.18 -1.59 0.19
CA CYS A 92 12.01 -0.72 0.29
C CYS A 92 12.43 0.71 0.61
N SER A 93 12.24 1.61 -0.35
CA SER A 93 12.69 3.01 -0.27
C SER A 93 11.54 3.98 -0.48
N LYS A 94 11.64 5.20 0.06
CA LYS A 94 10.63 6.25 -0.15
C LYS A 94 11.16 7.31 -1.11
N THR A 95 10.47 7.48 -2.24
CA THR A 95 10.79 8.49 -3.26
C THR A 95 9.53 9.30 -3.57
N ASN A 96 9.61 10.63 -3.56
CA ASN A 96 8.47 11.52 -3.85
C ASN A 96 7.18 11.15 -3.08
N LYS A 97 7.31 10.85 -1.79
CA LYS A 97 6.22 10.43 -0.88
C LYS A 97 5.65 9.02 -1.12
N GLN A 98 6.08 8.31 -2.16
CA GLN A 98 5.65 6.95 -2.45
C GLN A 98 6.71 5.93 -2.04
N LEU A 99 6.28 4.77 -1.55
CA LEU A 99 7.17 3.66 -1.25
C LEU A 99 7.38 2.85 -2.54
N ILE A 100 8.64 2.60 -2.87
CA ILE A 100 9.04 1.85 -4.06
C ILE A 100 9.94 0.68 -3.67
N VAL A 101 9.80 -0.41 -4.40
CA VAL A 101 10.73 -1.53 -4.35
C VAL A 101 11.85 -1.26 -5.34
N VAL A 102 13.08 -1.20 -4.85
CA VAL A 102 14.27 -1.14 -5.70
C VAL A 102 14.87 -2.53 -5.75
N LYS A 103 14.84 -3.16 -6.93
CA LYS A 103 15.51 -4.43 -7.17
C LYS A 103 16.94 -4.16 -7.61
N SER A 104 17.90 -4.73 -6.91
CA SER A 104 19.31 -4.79 -7.30
C SER A 104 19.75 -6.24 -7.45
N LYS A 105 20.66 -6.49 -8.39
CA LYS A 105 21.29 -7.79 -8.58
C LYS A 105 22.79 -7.60 -8.39
N LEU A 106 23.37 -8.38 -7.48
CA LEU A 106 24.79 -8.49 -7.34
C LEU A 106 25.32 -9.21 -8.57
N GLU A 107 26.13 -8.50 -9.35
CA GLU A 107 26.87 -9.07 -10.47
C GLU A 107 28.33 -9.23 -10.05
N CYS A 108 28.82 -10.46 -10.11
CA CYS A 108 30.23 -10.73 -9.86
C CYS A 108 31.05 -10.32 -11.09
N PRO A 109 32.26 -9.76 -10.90
CA PRO A 109 33.19 -9.55 -12.00
C PRO A 109 33.48 -10.87 -12.72
N VAL A 110 33.80 -10.79 -14.02
CA VAL A 110 34.21 -11.97 -14.80
C VAL A 110 35.49 -12.56 -14.18
N PHE A 111 35.39 -13.79 -13.71
CA PHE A 111 36.55 -14.53 -13.22
C PHE A 111 37.42 -14.99 -14.40
N ARG A 112 38.72 -14.68 -14.33
CA ARG A 112 39.74 -15.07 -15.32
C ARG A 112 40.74 -16.05 -14.68
N PRO A 113 40.58 -17.36 -14.89
CA PRO A 113 41.49 -18.37 -14.32
C PRO A 113 42.96 -18.15 -14.74
N GLU A 114 43.19 -17.56 -15.91
CA GLU A 114 44.52 -17.23 -16.42
C GLU A 114 45.29 -16.23 -15.56
N ASP A 115 44.59 -15.42 -14.76
CA ASP A 115 45.20 -14.43 -13.86
C ASP A 115 45.54 -15.03 -12.47
N CYS A 116 45.16 -16.29 -12.22
CA CYS A 116 45.34 -16.95 -10.93
C CYS A 116 46.52 -17.94 -10.94
N VAL A 117 47.17 -18.11 -9.79
CA VAL A 117 48.09 -19.25 -9.59
C VAL A 117 47.24 -20.51 -9.42
N PRO A 118 47.45 -21.58 -10.20
CA PRO A 118 46.64 -22.79 -10.12
C PRO A 118 46.54 -23.33 -8.69
N GLY A 119 45.31 -23.51 -8.20
CA GLY A 119 45.03 -24.04 -6.86
C GLY A 119 44.93 -22.99 -5.74
N THR A 120 44.97 -21.69 -6.07
CA THR A 120 44.79 -20.58 -5.11
C THR A 120 43.43 -19.88 -5.21
N GLU A 121 42.57 -20.36 -6.11
CA GLU A 121 41.24 -19.81 -6.35
C GLU A 121 40.37 -19.94 -5.10
N LYS A 122 39.63 -18.87 -4.76
CA LYS A 122 38.70 -18.84 -3.63
C LYS A 122 37.42 -18.13 -4.03
N THR A 123 36.30 -18.67 -3.60
CA THR A 123 34.99 -18.03 -3.65
C THR A 123 34.74 -17.20 -2.39
N ASP A 124 33.98 -16.12 -2.53
CA ASP A 124 33.63 -15.28 -1.38
C ASP A 124 32.44 -15.87 -0.59
N ALA A 125 31.99 -15.18 0.45
CA ALA A 125 30.88 -15.66 1.28
C ALA A 125 29.51 -15.68 0.55
N ASN A 126 29.42 -15.07 -0.62
CA ASN A 126 28.21 -14.95 -1.43
C ASN A 126 28.19 -15.91 -2.63
N GLY A 127 29.32 -16.53 -2.96
CA GLY A 127 29.47 -17.51 -4.05
C GLY A 127 30.42 -17.02 -5.12
#